data_AF-A0A7Y2XRK4-F1
#
_entry.id   AF-A0A7Y2XRK4-F1
#
_cell.length_a   1.000
_cell.length_b   1.000
_cell.length_c   1.000
_cell.angle_alpha   90.00
_cell.angle_beta   90.00
_cell.angle_gamma   90.00
#
_symmetry.space_group_name_H-M   'P 1'
#
loop_
_entity.id
_entity.type
_entity.pdbx_description
1 polymer ?
#
loop_
_entity_poly.entity_id
_entity_poly.type
_entity_poly.pdbx_seq_one_letter_code
_entity_poly.pdbx_strand_id
1 'polypeptide(L)'
;LLDQEAEQGQLVCLLIHHPPLTGMTKWRKSLDDAARLQAVLERHPPLLLFHGHLHHNRELQWGNSRIYCTAAGSSVADASYRVIDIDDDGDAWNFRMTLKSIAIGARKEVEFLAVDEQYWQVPKA
;
A
#
# COMPACT_ATOMS: atom_id res chain seq x y z
N LEU A 1 13.12 10.27 14.59
CA LEU A 1 11.88 9.47 14.52
C LEU A 1 12.08 8.27 13.59
N LEU A 2 11.97 8.40 12.26
CA LEU A 2 12.03 7.23 11.35
C LEU A 2 13.30 6.38 11.51
N ASP A 3 14.47 7.01 11.64
CA ASP A 3 15.72 6.28 11.94
C ASP A 3 15.68 5.53 13.27
N GLN A 4 15.10 6.15 14.31
CA GLN A 4 15.00 5.56 15.63
C GLN A 4 14.04 4.37 15.64
N GLU A 5 12.91 4.48 14.94
CA GLU A 5 11.96 3.37 14.78
C GLU A 5 12.62 2.22 14.02
N ALA A 6 13.38 2.52 12.96
CA ALA A 6 14.13 1.51 12.21
C ALA A 6 15.22 0.85 13.08
N GLU A 7 15.98 1.62 13.86
CA GLU A 7 16.97 1.11 14.81
C GLU A 7 16.34 0.24 15.92
N GLN A 8 15.09 0.51 16.28
CA GLN A 8 14.32 -0.28 17.25
C GLN A 8 13.61 -1.48 16.63
N GLY A 9 13.86 -1.78 15.34
CA GLY A 9 13.24 -2.90 14.63
C GLY A 9 11.73 -2.75 14.42
N GLN A 10 11.20 -1.53 14.55
CA GLN A 10 9.77 -1.26 14.40
C GLN A 10 9.34 -1.30 12.94
N LEU A 11 8.12 -1.77 12.71
CA LEU A 11 7.49 -1.74 11.40
C LEU A 11 7.08 -0.30 11.04
N VAL A 12 7.71 0.28 10.03
CA VAL A 12 7.30 1.57 9.48
C VAL A 12 6.44 1.38 8.23
N CYS A 13 5.25 1.99 8.23
CA CYS A 13 4.30 1.99 7.13
C CYS A 13 3.89 3.43 6.78
N LEU A 14 3.88 3.78 5.49
CA LEU A 14 3.36 5.07 5.00
C LEU A 14 1.98 4.89 4.37
N LEU A 15 0.98 5.60 4.88
CA LEU A 15 -0.33 5.73 4.26
C LEU A 15 -0.50 7.16 3.75
N ILE A 16 -0.74 7.32 2.44
CA ILE A 16 -0.91 8.63 1.80
C ILE A 16 -1.96 8.56 0.70
N HIS A 17 -2.64 9.66 0.36
CA HIS A 17 -3.67 9.61 -0.68
C HIS A 17 -3.10 9.47 -2.10
N HIS A 18 -2.11 10.28 -2.47
CA HIS A 18 -1.54 10.32 -3.82
C HIS A 18 -0.34 9.37 -3.96
N PRO A 19 0.05 8.98 -5.19
CA PRO A 19 1.25 8.18 -5.40
C PRO A 19 2.50 8.86 -4.80
N PRO A 20 3.29 8.17 -3.96
CA PRO A 20 4.35 8.79 -3.17
C PRO A 20 5.66 9.03 -3.94
N LEU A 21 5.86 8.35 -5.07
CA LEU A 21 7.08 8.47 -5.88
C LEU A 21 6.82 9.26 -7.17
N THR A 22 7.88 9.86 -7.69
CA THR A 22 7.84 10.56 -8.97
C THR A 22 7.50 9.59 -10.12
N GLY A 23 6.78 10.09 -11.13
CA GLY A 23 6.45 9.31 -12.34
C GLY A 23 5.34 8.25 -12.18
N MET A 24 4.76 8.06 -11.00
CA MET A 24 3.69 7.08 -10.78
C MET A 24 2.34 7.49 -11.39
N THR A 25 2.15 8.79 -11.68
CA THR A 25 0.95 9.34 -12.34
C THR A 25 1.35 10.53 -13.22
N LYS A 26 0.40 11.03 -14.03
CA LYS A 26 0.61 12.24 -14.84
C LYS A 26 0.97 13.41 -13.92
N TRP A 27 1.93 14.26 -14.32
CA TRP A 27 2.43 15.36 -13.49
C TRP A 27 1.32 16.23 -12.87
N ARG A 28 0.28 16.58 -13.65
CA ARG A 28 -0.89 17.36 -13.20
C ARG A 28 -1.80 16.67 -12.16
N LYS A 29 -1.51 15.42 -11.82
CA LYS A 29 -2.21 14.57 -10.83
C LYS A 29 -1.26 14.07 -9.73
N SER A 30 0.02 14.43 -9.83
CA SER A 30 1.07 14.06 -8.89
C SER A 30 0.98 14.94 -7.65
N LEU A 31 1.65 14.52 -6.57
CA LEU A 31 2.04 15.46 -5.51
C LEU A 31 3.00 16.49 -6.09
N ASP A 32 2.79 17.77 -5.74
CA ASP A 32 3.67 18.87 -6.15
C ASP A 32 5.10 18.68 -5.63
N ASP A 33 5.24 18.05 -4.47
CA ASP A 33 6.49 17.79 -3.78
C ASP A 33 6.90 16.30 -3.79
N ALA A 34 6.39 15.51 -4.74
CA ALA A 34 6.71 14.08 -4.89
C ALA A 34 8.22 13.80 -4.87
N ALA A 35 9.03 14.66 -5.50
CA ALA A 35 10.49 14.53 -5.51
C ALA A 35 11.11 14.71 -4.11
N ARG A 36 10.58 15.62 -3.30
CA ARG A 36 11.04 15.84 -1.92
C ARG A 36 10.63 14.68 -1.02
N LEU A 37 9.40 14.19 -1.17
CA LEU A 37 8.93 13.01 -0.45
C LEU A 37 9.77 11.78 -0.82
N GLN A 38 9.97 11.51 -2.11
CA GLN A 38 10.81 10.42 -2.57
C GLN A 38 12.23 10.50 -1.97
N ALA A 39 12.85 11.67 -1.94
CA ALA A 39 14.18 11.83 -1.34
C ALA A 39 14.20 11.49 0.17
N VAL A 40 13.11 11.74 0.91
CA VAL A 40 12.97 11.30 2.31
C VAL A 40 12.85 9.78 2.38
N LEU A 41 12.01 9.20 1.52
CA LEU A 41 11.78 7.75 1.48
C LEU A 41 13.02 6.97 1.04
N GLU A 42 13.88 7.55 0.20
CA GLU A 42 15.16 6.93 -0.19
C GLU A 42 16.14 6.84 0.99
N ARG A 43 16.07 7.79 1.94
CA ARG A 43 16.87 7.75 3.17
C ARG A 43 16.26 6.85 4.24
N HIS A 44 14.93 6.79 4.30
CA HIS A 44 14.19 6.06 5.33
C HIS A 44 13.08 5.23 4.66
N PRO A 45 13.43 4.14 3.94
CA PRO A 45 12.45 3.37 3.19
C PRO A 45 11.53 2.63 4.16
N PRO A 46 10.21 2.93 4.19
CA PRO A 46 9.28 2.17 4.99
C PRO A 46 9.07 0.80 4.35
N LEU A 47 8.72 -0.21 5.14
CA LEU A 47 8.52 -1.55 4.61
C LEU A 47 7.31 -1.61 3.68
N LEU A 48 6.26 -0.87 4.04
CA LEU A 48 4.99 -0.81 3.31
C LEU A 48 4.62 0.63 2.99
N LEU A 49 4.14 0.85 1.77
CA LEU A 49 3.54 2.10 1.33
C LEU A 49 2.16 1.81 0.74
N PHE A 50 1.15 2.54 1.22
CA PHE A 50 -0.21 2.48 0.70
C PHE A 50 -0.60 3.83 0.12
N HIS A 51 -1.15 3.79 -1.09
CA HIS A 51 -1.76 4.97 -1.69
C HIS A 51 -3.06 4.70 -2.43
N GLY A 52 -3.76 5.78 -2.76
CA GLY A 52 -4.95 5.77 -3.59
C GLY A 52 -4.78 6.67 -4.81
N HIS A 53 -5.77 7.53 -5.05
CA HIS A 53 -5.85 8.50 -6.16
C HIS A 53 -6.00 7.88 -7.57
N LEU A 54 -5.44 6.71 -7.81
CA LEU A 54 -5.67 5.96 -9.04
C LEU A 54 -6.96 5.15 -8.94
N HIS A 55 -7.62 4.96 -10.08
CA HIS A 55 -8.89 4.24 -10.19
C HIS A 55 -8.65 2.74 -10.49
N HIS A 56 -7.47 2.23 -10.16
CA HIS A 56 -7.09 0.84 -10.38
C HIS A 56 -6.17 0.37 -9.27
N ASN A 57 -6.22 -0.93 -8.96
CA ASN A 57 -5.28 -1.56 -8.05
C ASN A 57 -3.91 -1.67 -8.74
N ARG A 58 -2.84 -1.40 -8.00
CA ARG A 58 -1.47 -1.55 -8.51
C ARG A 58 -0.55 -1.98 -7.40
N GLU A 59 0.46 -2.77 -7.76
CA GLU A 59 1.47 -3.25 -6.83
C GLU A 59 2.84 -3.00 -7.47
N LEU A 60 3.78 -2.53 -6.66
CA LEU A 60 5.13 -2.21 -7.10
C LEU A 60 6.12 -2.56 -5.99
N GLN A 61 7.17 -3.31 -6.35
CA GLN A 61 8.35 -3.46 -5.52
C GLN A 61 9.30 -2.28 -5.76
N TRP A 62 9.74 -1.63 -4.69
CA TRP A 62 10.70 -0.53 -4.75
C TRP A 62 11.80 -0.73 -3.69
N GLY A 63 12.96 -1.22 -4.14
CA GLY A 63 13.98 -1.73 -3.21
C GLY A 63 13.41 -2.88 -2.37
N ASN A 64 13.46 -2.76 -1.05
CA ASN A 64 12.82 -3.70 -0.13
C ASN A 64 11.36 -3.33 0.21
N SER A 65 10.91 -2.13 -0.16
CA SER A 65 9.57 -1.64 0.12
C SER A 65 8.54 -2.20 -0.86
N ARG A 66 7.33 -2.47 -0.36
CA ARG A 66 6.17 -2.82 -1.19
C ARG A 66 5.20 -1.64 -1.24
N ILE A 67 4.81 -1.25 -2.45
CA ILE A 67 3.88 -0.13 -2.69
C ILE A 67 2.57 -0.67 -3.25
N TYR A 68 1.49 -0.39 -2.54
CA TYR A 68 0.15 -0.82 -2.90
C TYR A 68 -0.72 0.40 -3.21
N CYS A 69 -1.20 0.46 -4.45
CA CYS A 69 -2.33 1.30 -4.82
C CYS A 69 -3.62 0.49 -4.65
N THR A 70 -4.55 1.05 -3.89
CA THR A 70 -5.91 0.51 -3.79
C THR A 70 -6.85 1.44 -4.54
N ALA A 71 -7.64 0.88 -5.46
CA ALA A 71 -8.52 1.66 -6.32
C ALA A 71 -9.49 2.49 -5.47
N ALA A 72 -9.45 3.81 -5.65
CA ALA A 72 -10.34 4.71 -4.92
C ALA A 72 -11.80 4.49 -5.36
N GLY A 73 -12.70 4.23 -4.41
CA GLY A 73 -14.14 3.97 -4.63
C GLY A 73 -14.97 5.11 -5.25
N SER A 74 -14.31 6.09 -5.88
CA SER A 74 -14.94 7.12 -6.71
C SER A 74 -15.63 6.55 -7.96
N SER A 75 -15.28 5.32 -8.36
CA SER A 75 -16.08 4.45 -9.24
C SER A 75 -16.61 3.30 -8.37
N VAL A 76 -17.91 3.26 -8.12
CA VAL A 76 -18.53 2.16 -7.35
C VAL A 76 -18.31 0.81 -8.04
N ALA A 77 -18.08 0.76 -9.35
CA ALA A 77 -17.84 -0.49 -10.07
C ALA A 77 -16.46 -1.10 -9.78
N ASP A 78 -15.47 -0.27 -9.41
CA ASP A 78 -14.06 -0.69 -9.21
C ASP A 78 -13.61 -0.48 -7.77
N ALA A 79 -14.55 -0.25 -6.84
CA ALA A 79 -14.22 0.01 -5.45
C ALA A 79 -13.60 -1.23 -4.81
N SER A 80 -12.43 -1.05 -4.21
CA SER A 80 -11.71 -2.10 -3.51
C SER A 80 -11.19 -1.62 -2.16
N TYR A 81 -10.86 -2.59 -1.31
CA TYR A 81 -10.14 -2.35 -0.07
C TYR A 81 -9.19 -3.51 0.21
N ARG A 82 -8.13 -3.23 0.98
CA ARG A 82 -7.19 -4.25 1.44
C ARG A 82 -7.36 -4.44 2.93
N VAL A 83 -7.42 -5.70 3.36
CA VAL A 83 -7.24 -6.08 4.77
C VAL A 83 -5.81 -6.57 4.89
N ILE A 84 -5.07 -6.04 5.84
CA ILE A 84 -3.71 -6.48 6.16
C ILE A 84 -3.68 -6.88 7.63
N ASP A 85 -3.30 -8.13 7.87
CA ASP A 85 -2.96 -8.64 9.18
C ASP A 85 -1.43 -8.66 9.28
N ILE A 86 -0.90 -8.16 10.40
CA ILE A 86 0.54 -8.07 10.67
C ILE A 86 0.78 -8.72 12.02
N ASP A 87 1.59 -9.77 12.01
CA ASP A 87 1.97 -10.51 13.20
C ASP A 87 3.48 -10.39 13.44
N ASP A 88 3.85 -10.16 14.70
CA ASP A 88 5.23 -10.16 15.17
C ASP A 88 5.54 -11.52 15.80
N ASP A 89 6.41 -12.33 15.20
CA ASP A 89 6.83 -13.61 15.77
C ASP A 89 8.10 -13.53 16.63
N GLY A 90 8.67 -12.33 16.80
CA GLY A 90 9.93 -12.07 17.48
C GLY A 90 11.11 -11.88 16.53
N ASP A 91 11.29 -12.79 15.58
CA ASP A 91 12.42 -12.80 14.64
C ASP A 91 12.06 -12.16 13.29
N ALA A 92 10.78 -12.04 12.99
CA ALA A 92 10.27 -11.54 11.73
C ALA A 92 8.87 -10.93 11.84
N TRP A 93 8.55 -10.08 10.87
CA TRP A 93 7.20 -9.62 10.60
C TRP A 93 6.52 -10.56 9.61
N ASN A 94 5.37 -11.09 9.99
CA ASN A 94 4.52 -11.91 9.13
C ASN A 94 3.34 -11.09 8.64
N PHE A 95 3.05 -11.20 7.35
CA PHE A 95 1.99 -10.44 6.71
C PHE A 95 1.01 -11.37 6.02
N ARG A 96 -0.27 -11.10 6.21
CA ARG A 96 -1.36 -11.61 5.38
C ARG A 96 -2.13 -10.43 4.83
N MET A 97 -2.31 -10.38 3.52
CA MET A 97 -3.10 -9.34 2.88
C MET A 97 -4.16 -9.94 1.98
N THR A 98 -5.40 -9.45 2.10
CA THR A 98 -6.48 -9.78 1.18
C THR A 98 -6.96 -8.50 0.49
N LEU A 99 -6.93 -8.48 -0.83
CA LEU A 99 -7.61 -7.46 -1.63
C LEU A 99 -9.04 -7.91 -1.87
N LYS A 100 -10.01 -7.07 -1.49
CA LYS A 100 -11.42 -7.29 -1.75
C LYS A 100 -11.94 -6.23 -2.71
N SER A 101 -12.67 -6.67 -3.72
CA SER A 101 -13.33 -5.78 -4.69
C SER A 101 -14.82 -5.95 -4.59
N ILE A 102 -15.54 -4.86 -4.83
CA ILE A 102 -16.99 -4.90 -4.96
C ILE A 102 -17.40 -5.74 -6.17
N ALA A 103 -18.43 -6.55 -5.98
CA ALA A 103 -19.16 -7.26 -7.01
C ALA A 103 -20.63 -6.88 -6.90
N ILE A 104 -21.22 -6.45 -8.01
CA ILE A 104 -22.65 -6.10 -8.07
C ILE A 104 -23.35 -7.18 -8.87
N GLY A 105 -24.13 -8.02 -8.20
CA GLY A 105 -24.90 -9.09 -8.84
C GLY A 105 -26.05 -8.56 -9.70
N ALA A 106 -26.63 -9.43 -10.53
CA ALA A 106 -27.72 -9.08 -11.45
C ALA A 106 -28.96 -8.48 -10.74
N ARG A 107 -29.13 -8.80 -9.44
CA ARG A 107 -30.21 -8.27 -8.59
C ARG A 107 -29.82 -7.05 -7.77
N LYS A 108 -28.69 -6.39 -8.10
CA LYS A 108 -28.10 -5.27 -7.33
C LYS A 108 -27.70 -5.63 -5.90
N GLU A 109 -27.45 -6.91 -5.63
CA GLU A 109 -26.78 -7.32 -4.40
C GLU A 109 -25.31 -6.89 -4.45
N VAL A 110 -24.81 -6.35 -3.35
CA VAL A 110 -23.43 -5.87 -3.22
C VAL A 110 -22.67 -6.86 -2.36
N GLU A 111 -21.64 -7.46 -2.94
CA GLU A 111 -20.71 -8.35 -2.23
C GLU A 111 -19.29 -7.80 -2.35
N PHE A 112 -18.44 -8.14 -1.38
CA PHE A 112 -17.01 -7.87 -1.45
C PHE A 112 -16.26 -9.19 -1.54
N LEU A 113 -15.86 -9.52 -2.77
CA LEU A 113 -15.17 -10.77 -3.07
C LEU A 113 -13.67 -10.60 -2.84
N ALA A 114 -13.03 -11.59 -2.23
CA ALA A 114 -11.58 -11.67 -2.22
C ALA A 114 -11.11 -11.94 -3.65
N VAL A 115 -10.31 -11.01 -4.19
CA VAL A 115 -9.78 -11.09 -5.57
C VAL A 115 -8.28 -11.34 -5.61
N ASP A 116 -7.58 -11.14 -4.49
CA ASP A 116 -6.17 -11.49 -4.32
C ASP A 116 -5.86 -11.73 -2.83
N GLU A 117 -4.95 -12.67 -2.57
CA GLU A 117 -4.47 -13.02 -1.24
C GLU A 117 -2.94 -13.20 -1.27
N GLN A 118 -2.23 -12.49 -0.39
CA GLN A 118 -0.79 -12.48 -0.31
C GLN A 118 -0.32 -12.82 1.10
N TYR A 119 0.77 -13.58 1.16
CA TYR A 119 1.44 -13.96 2.39
C TYR A 119 2.95 -13.77 2.20
N TRP A 120 3.58 -13.06 3.12
CA TRP A 120 5.04 -12.90 3.09
C TRP A 120 5.58 -12.64 4.48
N GLN A 121 6.89 -12.85 4.64
CA GLN A 121 7.61 -12.64 5.88
C GLN A 121 8.81 -11.73 5.62
N VAL A 122 9.13 -10.88 6.59
CA VAL A 122 10.29 -9.98 6.54
C VAL A 122 11.08 -10.16 7.84
N PRO A 123 12.31 -10.72 7.78
CA PRO A 123 13.15 -10.85 8.95
C PRO A 123 13.42 -9.49 9.61
N LYS A 124 13.43 -9.46 10.93
CA LYS A 124 13.96 -8.33 11.70
C LYS A 124 15.49 -8.40 11.67
N ALA A 125 16.13 -7.25 11.50
CA ALA A 125 17.59 -7.12 11.52
C ALA A 125 18.12 -7.09 12.96
#